data_AF-A0A090VSK7-F1
#
_entry.id   AF-A0A090VSK7-F1
#
_cell.length_a   1.000
_cell.length_b   1.000
_cell.length_c   1.000
_cell.angle_alpha   90.00
_cell.angle_beta   90.00
_cell.angle_gamma   90.00
#
_symmetry.space_group_name_H-M   'P 1'
#
loop_
_entity.id
_entity.type
_entity.pdbx_description
1 polymer ?
#
loop_
_entity_poly.entity_id
_entity_poly.type
_entity_poly.pdbx_seq_one_letter_code
_entity_poly.pdbx_strand_id
1 'polypeptide(L)'
;MIKNYLVFAKWRQKDVEFLNSLKLKRVIEKGYCGILIEDDDTLRTIRNRYSKQNTLLNRISPPEFSITFQGVTFSKKELDAAKCYMLPPFGKPKGFPLPKETYQNELFSFECGNYRVNRKQIGLFRINKPKWSKNQVTFHLDWEWDCIFFKKEFYQEVLAPLGLKYKEVIDNRTKKPLEDTIQLDIPVAQSKLLIENSAYDLYSSEERCGKKQYARQYLDFFPSFEKEFDFNICYTKKNLMGGLRGL
;
A
#
# COMPACT_ATOMS: atom_id res chain seq x y z
N MET A 1 -8.14 -15.11 9.28
CA MET A 1 -6.98 -14.37 8.75
C MET A 1 -5.82 -14.69 9.65
N ILE A 2 -4.68 -15.10 9.11
CA ILE A 2 -3.50 -15.46 9.91
C ILE A 2 -2.47 -14.34 9.81
N LYS A 3 -2.14 -13.71 10.94
CA LYS A 3 -1.07 -12.69 10.99
C LYS A 3 0.30 -13.39 11.02
N ASN A 4 1.27 -12.86 10.29
CA ASN A 4 2.62 -13.40 10.22
C ASN A 4 3.65 -12.36 10.66
N TYR A 5 4.62 -12.81 11.45
CA TYR A 5 5.71 -12.02 11.98
C TYR A 5 7.05 -12.61 11.55
N LEU A 6 7.97 -11.75 11.12
CA LEU A 6 9.37 -12.09 10.98
C LEU A 6 10.03 -11.97 12.35
N VAL A 7 10.50 -13.10 12.88
CA VAL A 7 11.42 -13.12 14.01
C VAL A 7 12.82 -13.21 13.44
N PHE A 8 13.64 -12.20 13.65
CA PHE A 8 15.00 -12.13 13.13
C PHE A 8 15.98 -11.92 14.25
N ALA A 9 17.14 -12.59 14.18
CA ALA A 9 18.27 -12.36 15.05
C ALA A 9 19.55 -12.98 14.48
N LYS A 10 20.66 -12.73 15.16
CA LYS A 10 21.86 -13.56 15.11
C LYS A 10 21.75 -14.68 16.14
N TRP A 11 21.25 -15.85 15.74
CA TRP A 11 20.97 -16.97 16.64
C TRP A 11 22.24 -17.58 17.22
N ARG A 12 22.24 -17.77 18.54
CA ARG A 12 23.28 -18.53 19.27
C ARG A 12 22.82 -19.98 19.41
N GLN A 13 23.73 -20.87 19.79
CA GLN A 13 23.43 -22.30 19.94
C GLN A 13 22.23 -22.57 20.87
N LYS A 14 22.20 -21.93 22.05
CA LYS A 14 21.07 -22.02 23.00
C LYS A 14 19.74 -21.49 22.46
N ASP A 15 19.77 -20.59 21.48
CA ASP A 15 18.56 -20.07 20.84
C ASP A 15 18.06 -21.05 19.78
N VAL A 16 18.98 -21.62 19.01
CA VAL A 16 18.71 -22.66 18.01
C VAL A 16 18.04 -23.88 18.66
N GLU A 17 18.58 -24.36 19.79
CA GLU A 17 18.01 -25.49 20.54
C GLU A 17 16.58 -25.20 21.00
N PHE A 18 16.36 -24.00 21.55
CA PHE A 18 15.03 -23.56 21.96
C PHE A 18 14.08 -23.46 20.75
N LEU A 19 14.47 -22.78 19.67
CA LEU A 19 13.61 -22.59 18.50
C LEU A 19 13.28 -23.93 17.82
N ASN A 20 14.24 -24.83 17.70
CA ASN A 20 14.02 -26.15 17.11
C ASN A 20 13.14 -27.05 17.98
N SER A 21 12.99 -26.76 19.28
CA SER A 21 12.01 -27.44 20.14
C SER A 21 10.56 -27.03 19.86
N LEU A 22 10.32 -25.89 19.19
CA LEU A 22 8.98 -25.34 18.94
C LEU A 22 8.26 -25.92 17.72
N LYS A 23 8.70 -27.09 17.18
CA LYS A 23 8.12 -27.74 16.00
C LYS A 23 7.92 -26.78 14.80
N LEU A 24 8.91 -25.94 14.55
CA LEU A 24 8.88 -24.96 13.45
C LEU A 24 8.85 -25.67 12.08
N LYS A 25 8.32 -24.98 11.06
CA LYS A 25 8.26 -25.48 9.66
C LYS A 25 9.63 -25.74 9.03
N ARG A 26 10.71 -25.27 9.67
CA ARG A 26 12.10 -25.52 9.25
C ARG A 26 13.01 -25.58 10.46
N VAL A 27 14.12 -26.28 10.30
CA VAL A 27 15.21 -26.29 11.27
C VAL A 27 15.96 -24.95 11.20
N ILE A 28 16.25 -24.40 12.37
CA ILE A 28 17.01 -23.16 12.54
C ILE A 28 18.47 -23.50 12.77
N GLU A 29 19.33 -22.71 12.14
CA GLU A 29 20.78 -22.82 12.27
C GLU A 29 21.36 -21.59 12.96
N LYS A 30 22.58 -21.74 13.45
CA LYS A 30 23.32 -20.66 14.10
C LYS A 30 23.66 -19.57 13.08
N GLY A 31 23.64 -18.31 13.52
CA GLY A 31 23.97 -17.15 12.67
C GLY A 31 22.74 -16.31 12.30
N TYR A 32 22.87 -15.53 11.22
CA TYR A 32 21.85 -14.59 10.79
C TYR A 32 20.72 -15.33 10.08
N CYS A 33 19.53 -15.33 10.68
CA CYS A 33 18.38 -15.99 10.09
C CYS A 33 17.07 -15.35 10.54
N GLY A 34 16.14 -15.14 9.60
CA GLY A 34 14.81 -14.62 9.88
C GLY A 34 13.74 -15.68 9.62
N ILE A 35 12.92 -15.99 10.62
CA ILE A 35 11.85 -17.00 10.55
C ILE A 35 10.48 -16.33 10.49
N LEU A 36 9.61 -16.80 9.60
CA LEU A 36 8.21 -16.39 9.58
C LEU A 36 7.42 -17.26 10.55
N ILE A 37 6.74 -16.63 11.50
CA ILE A 37 5.93 -17.27 12.53
C ILE A 37 4.53 -16.67 12.50
N GLU A 38 3.52 -17.53 12.57
CA GLU A 38 2.11 -17.13 12.65
C GLU A 38 1.81 -16.51 14.03
N ASP A 39 0.80 -15.65 14.14
CA ASP A 39 0.40 -15.04 15.42
C ASP A 39 -0.37 -16.05 16.29
N ASP A 40 0.38 -17.01 16.83
CA ASP A 40 -0.11 -18.14 17.60
C ASP A 40 0.68 -18.30 18.93
N ASP A 41 0.51 -19.44 19.60
CA ASP A 41 1.20 -19.75 20.84
C ASP A 41 2.73 -19.89 20.66
N THR A 42 3.20 -20.25 19.46
CA THR A 42 4.64 -20.29 19.13
C THR A 42 5.22 -18.88 19.22
N LEU A 43 4.59 -17.90 18.57
CA LEU A 43 5.03 -16.52 18.63
C LEU A 43 4.96 -15.96 20.06
N ARG A 44 3.90 -16.27 20.81
CA ARG A 44 3.77 -15.87 22.22
C ARG A 44 4.91 -16.44 23.06
N THR A 45 5.27 -17.70 22.85
CA THR A 45 6.37 -18.37 23.54
C THR A 45 7.72 -17.71 23.24
N ILE A 46 7.97 -17.38 21.97
CA ILE A 46 9.18 -16.65 21.54
C ILE A 46 9.21 -15.24 22.18
N ARG A 47 8.11 -14.49 22.10
CA ARG A 47 7.98 -13.16 22.70
C ARG A 47 8.28 -13.21 24.19
N ASN A 48 7.64 -14.11 24.93
CA ASN A 48 7.79 -14.23 26.37
C ASN A 48 9.21 -14.64 26.79
N ARG A 49 9.90 -15.46 25.99
CA ARG A 49 11.31 -15.81 26.25
C ARG A 49 12.20 -14.59 26.12
N TYR A 50 12.06 -13.84 25.04
CA TYR A 50 13.01 -12.80 24.66
C TYR A 50 12.62 -11.38 25.10
N SER A 51 11.43 -11.19 25.68
CA SER A 51 10.99 -9.94 26.31
C SER A 51 11.54 -9.74 27.73
N LYS A 52 12.11 -10.78 28.35
CA LYS A 52 12.71 -10.70 29.69
C LYS A 52 13.91 -9.75 29.66
N GLN A 53 14.01 -8.87 30.67
CA GLN A 53 15.11 -7.91 30.77
C GLN A 53 16.47 -8.62 30.74
N ASN A 54 17.35 -8.12 29.88
CA ASN A 54 18.74 -8.56 29.85
C ASN A 54 19.47 -7.95 31.06
N THR A 55 20.10 -8.80 31.86
CA THR A 55 21.04 -8.33 32.89
C THR A 55 22.47 -8.35 32.34
N LEU A 56 23.39 -7.65 33.01
CA LEU A 56 24.82 -7.63 32.65
C LEU A 56 25.43 -9.04 32.51
N LEU A 57 24.94 -10.00 33.29
CA LEU A 57 25.44 -11.38 33.32
C LEU A 57 24.56 -12.38 32.55
N ASN A 58 23.34 -11.98 32.15
CA ASN A 58 22.42 -12.87 31.43
C ASN A 58 21.71 -12.14 30.29
N ARG A 59 22.33 -12.20 29.10
CA ARG A 59 21.68 -11.78 27.85
C ARG A 59 20.78 -12.91 27.34
N ILE A 60 19.49 -12.76 27.58
CA ILE A 60 18.44 -13.67 27.14
C ILE A 60 18.14 -13.41 25.66
N SER A 61 17.92 -12.15 25.26
CA SER A 61 17.70 -11.80 23.85
C SER A 61 18.98 -11.95 23.02
N PRO A 62 18.95 -12.60 21.85
CA PRO A 62 20.09 -12.65 20.95
C PRO A 62 20.40 -11.27 20.34
N PRO A 63 21.61 -11.05 19.81
CA PRO A 63 21.93 -9.83 19.07
C PRO A 63 20.98 -9.62 17.90
N GLU A 64 20.61 -8.36 17.67
CA GLU A 64 19.73 -7.94 16.56
C GLU A 64 18.34 -8.59 16.59
N PHE A 65 17.93 -9.08 17.77
CA PHE A 65 16.61 -9.66 17.96
C PHE A 65 15.52 -8.63 17.64
N SER A 66 14.66 -8.99 16.71
CA SER A 66 13.49 -8.22 16.33
C SER A 66 12.33 -9.16 16.01
N ILE A 67 11.14 -8.69 16.35
CA ILE A 67 9.89 -9.28 15.89
C ILE A 67 9.16 -8.19 15.13
N THR A 68 9.08 -8.35 13.82
CA THR A 68 8.46 -7.37 12.94
C THR A 68 7.27 -8.01 12.26
N PHE A 69 6.12 -7.34 12.29
CA PHE A 69 4.97 -7.76 11.49
C PHE A 69 5.33 -7.75 10.01
N GLN A 70 5.02 -8.82 9.28
CA GLN A 70 5.29 -8.92 7.85
C GLN A 70 4.03 -8.81 7.01
N GLY A 71 2.93 -9.41 7.47
CA GLY A 71 1.71 -9.45 6.68
C GLY A 71 0.68 -10.42 7.22
N VAL A 72 -0.39 -10.56 6.46
CA VAL A 72 -1.48 -11.50 6.75
C VAL A 72 -1.61 -12.50 5.60
N THR A 73 -1.97 -13.73 5.93
CA THR A 73 -2.36 -14.76 4.98
C THR A 73 -3.86 -15.00 5.12
N PHE A 74 -4.56 -14.97 4.00
CA PHE A 74 -5.98 -15.28 3.92
C PHE A 74 -6.18 -16.68 3.36
N SER A 75 -7.14 -17.41 3.91
CA SER A 75 -7.58 -18.69 3.35
C SER A 75 -8.38 -18.46 2.07
N LYS A 76 -8.49 -19.50 1.22
CA LYS A 76 -9.32 -19.44 0.01
C LYS A 76 -10.77 -19.06 0.33
N LYS A 77 -11.35 -19.64 1.39
CA LYS A 77 -12.71 -19.31 1.83
C LYS A 77 -12.87 -17.82 2.20
N GLU A 78 -11.86 -17.22 2.80
CA GLU A 78 -11.88 -15.78 3.13
C GLU A 78 -11.76 -14.91 1.89
N LEU A 79 -10.97 -15.33 0.90
CA LEU A 79 -10.90 -14.65 -0.40
C LEU A 79 -12.23 -14.78 -1.16
N ASP A 80 -12.79 -15.99 -1.22
CA ASP A 80 -14.08 -16.25 -1.90
C ASP A 80 -15.23 -15.46 -1.25
N ALA A 81 -15.15 -15.18 0.05
CA ALA A 81 -16.14 -14.38 0.78
C ALA A 81 -15.80 -12.87 0.82
N ALA A 82 -14.71 -12.43 0.21
CA ALA A 82 -14.29 -11.03 0.25
C ALA A 82 -15.27 -10.15 -0.55
N LYS A 83 -15.82 -9.12 0.10
CA LYS A 83 -16.70 -8.13 -0.56
C LYS A 83 -15.93 -7.19 -1.50
N CYS A 84 -14.65 -6.95 -1.22
CA CYS A 84 -13.80 -6.08 -2.03
C CYS A 84 -12.33 -6.50 -1.91
N TYR A 85 -11.56 -6.19 -2.96
CA TYR A 85 -10.12 -6.36 -2.98
C TYR A 85 -9.45 -4.98 -3.05
N MET A 86 -8.54 -4.71 -2.12
CA MET A 86 -7.69 -3.53 -2.21
C MET A 86 -6.44 -3.88 -3.02
N LEU A 87 -6.35 -3.36 -4.24
CA LEU A 87 -5.16 -3.48 -5.07
C LEU A 87 -4.27 -2.25 -4.81
N PRO A 88 -3.05 -2.40 -4.25
CA PRO A 88 -2.08 -1.30 -4.30
C PRO A 88 -1.76 -0.97 -5.76
N PRO A 89 -1.34 0.26 -6.10
CA PRO A 89 -0.93 0.58 -7.46
C PRO A 89 0.16 -0.39 -7.92
N PHE A 90 -0.19 -1.26 -8.87
CA PHE A 90 0.70 -2.27 -9.43
C PHE A 90 1.41 -1.72 -10.67
N GLY A 91 2.65 -2.13 -10.86
CA GLY A 91 3.47 -1.78 -12.02
C GLY A 91 4.71 -1.00 -11.61
N LYS A 92 5.83 -1.22 -12.33
CA LYS A 92 7.05 -0.45 -12.09
C LYS A 92 6.81 1.02 -12.48
N PRO A 93 7.29 1.99 -11.71
CA PRO A 93 7.19 3.39 -12.10
C PRO A 93 7.83 3.61 -13.47
N LYS A 94 7.21 4.46 -14.30
CA LYS A 94 7.69 4.79 -15.66
C LYS A 94 7.89 6.28 -15.81
N GLY A 95 8.93 6.79 -15.14
CA GLY A 95 9.34 8.18 -15.24
C GLY A 95 8.41 9.14 -14.50
N PHE A 96 8.39 10.39 -14.96
CA PHE A 96 7.81 11.51 -14.24
C PHE A 96 6.78 12.25 -15.11
N PRO A 97 5.79 12.91 -14.49
CA PRO A 97 5.01 13.93 -15.18
C PRO A 97 5.92 15.05 -15.72
N LEU A 98 5.53 15.67 -16.84
CA LEU A 98 6.30 16.72 -17.51
C LEU A 98 5.46 17.98 -17.74
N PRO A 99 6.06 19.19 -17.73
CA PRO A 99 7.43 19.50 -17.30
C PRO A 99 7.64 19.21 -15.80
N LYS A 100 8.81 18.69 -15.41
CA LYS A 100 9.00 18.20 -14.04
C LYS A 100 8.85 19.31 -12.99
N GLU A 101 9.19 20.52 -13.38
CA GLU A 101 9.28 21.70 -12.52
C GLU A 101 7.91 22.35 -12.29
N THR A 102 7.00 22.26 -13.26
CA THR A 102 5.72 23.01 -13.26
C THR A 102 4.48 22.13 -13.34
N TYR A 103 4.61 20.82 -13.57
CA TYR A 103 3.44 19.95 -13.83
C TYR A 103 2.38 20.07 -12.74
N GLN A 104 2.75 20.25 -11.47
CA GLN A 104 1.78 20.29 -10.37
C GLN A 104 0.76 21.42 -10.56
N ASN A 105 1.22 22.61 -10.96
CA ASN A 105 0.36 23.78 -11.16
C ASN A 105 -0.48 23.67 -12.44
N GLU A 106 0.03 22.98 -13.46
CA GLU A 106 -0.68 22.73 -14.72
C GLU A 106 -1.73 21.62 -14.59
N LEU A 107 -1.43 20.62 -13.75
CA LEU A 107 -2.19 19.38 -13.67
C LEU A 107 -3.20 19.39 -12.54
N PHE A 108 -2.91 20.08 -11.43
CA PHE A 108 -3.70 20.02 -10.22
C PHE A 108 -4.12 21.40 -9.72
N SER A 109 -5.36 21.45 -9.24
CA SER A 109 -5.83 22.51 -8.34
C SER A 109 -5.68 22.02 -6.91
N PHE A 110 -5.11 22.89 -6.06
CA PHE A 110 -4.90 22.62 -4.65
C PHE A 110 -5.84 23.48 -3.82
N GLU A 111 -6.65 22.84 -2.96
CA GLU A 111 -7.52 23.55 -2.02
C GLU A 111 -6.77 24.00 -0.76
N CYS A 112 -5.60 23.42 -0.46
CA CYS A 112 -4.80 23.83 0.68
C CYS A 112 -3.30 23.70 0.42
N GLY A 113 -2.70 24.76 -0.15
CA GLY A 113 -1.26 24.83 -0.40
C GLY A 113 -0.71 23.64 -1.18
N ASN A 114 0.57 23.33 -1.02
CA ASN A 114 1.23 22.22 -1.74
C ASN A 114 1.03 20.85 -1.08
N TYR A 115 -0.04 20.67 -0.28
CA TYR A 115 -0.38 19.34 0.22
C TYR A 115 -0.97 18.51 -0.92
N ARG A 116 -0.40 17.34 -1.19
CA ARG A 116 -0.90 16.41 -2.22
C ARG A 116 -2.29 15.84 -1.91
N VAL A 117 -2.73 16.00 -0.67
CA VAL A 117 -4.02 15.51 -0.17
C VAL A 117 -5.13 16.36 -0.76
N ASN A 118 -6.14 15.69 -1.35
CA ASN A 118 -7.35 16.31 -1.92
C ASN A 118 -7.11 17.28 -3.08
N ARG A 119 -5.96 17.21 -3.75
CA ARG A 119 -5.78 17.91 -5.03
C ARG A 119 -6.78 17.38 -6.06
N LYS A 120 -7.30 18.29 -6.88
CA LYS A 120 -8.18 17.95 -8.01
C LYS A 120 -7.40 18.02 -9.30
N GLN A 121 -7.38 16.96 -10.08
CA GLN A 121 -6.78 17.01 -11.41
C GLN A 121 -7.63 17.91 -12.32
N ILE A 122 -7.03 18.98 -12.82
CA ILE A 122 -7.62 19.96 -13.74
C ILE A 122 -7.03 19.87 -15.16
N GLY A 123 -5.86 19.24 -15.31
CA GLY A 123 -5.17 19.05 -16.58
C GLY A 123 -5.08 17.59 -17.02
N LEU A 124 -4.42 17.36 -18.15
CA LEU A 124 -4.04 16.03 -18.61
C LEU A 124 -2.57 15.78 -18.30
N PHE A 125 -2.23 14.54 -17.94
CA PHE A 125 -0.83 14.16 -17.76
C PHE A 125 -0.08 14.30 -19.09
N ARG A 126 1.12 14.86 -19.02
CA ARG A 126 2.08 14.87 -20.12
C ARG A 126 3.26 13.99 -19.73
N ILE A 127 3.60 13.03 -20.57
CA ILE A 127 4.71 12.09 -20.35
C ILE A 127 5.46 11.82 -21.66
N ASN A 128 6.68 11.30 -21.57
CA ASN A 128 7.31 10.68 -22.74
C ASN A 128 6.61 9.34 -23.05
N LYS A 129 6.50 8.97 -24.33
CA LYS A 129 5.89 7.70 -24.74
C LYS A 129 6.49 6.52 -23.94
N PRO A 130 5.67 5.78 -23.17
CA PRO A 130 6.18 4.72 -22.31
C PRO A 130 6.66 3.53 -23.14
N LYS A 131 7.71 2.86 -22.67
CA LYS A 131 8.15 1.57 -23.20
C LYS A 131 7.49 0.45 -22.39
N TRP A 132 6.52 -0.23 -22.99
CA TRP A 132 5.82 -1.38 -22.40
C TRP A 132 6.72 -2.61 -22.38
N SER A 133 6.78 -3.28 -21.23
CA SER A 133 7.46 -4.57 -21.10
C SER A 133 6.53 -5.71 -21.56
N LYS A 134 7.08 -6.88 -21.87
CA LYS A 134 6.26 -8.07 -22.17
C LYS A 134 5.26 -8.32 -21.02
N ASN A 135 3.99 -8.52 -21.36
CA ASN A 135 2.87 -8.72 -20.43
C ASN A 135 2.58 -7.56 -19.45
N GLN A 136 3.22 -6.39 -19.62
CA GLN A 136 2.90 -5.22 -18.82
C GLN A 136 1.64 -4.56 -19.37
N VAL A 137 0.62 -4.37 -18.53
CA VAL A 137 -0.64 -3.70 -18.87
C VAL A 137 -0.86 -2.39 -18.14
N THR A 138 -0.08 -2.13 -17.08
CA THR A 138 -0.23 -0.96 -16.20
C THR A 138 1.12 -0.42 -15.68
N PHE A 139 1.15 0.86 -15.34
CA PHE A 139 2.22 1.52 -14.58
C PHE A 139 1.68 2.73 -13.78
N HIS A 140 2.53 3.28 -12.91
CA HIS A 140 2.35 4.59 -12.29
C HIS A 140 3.56 5.47 -12.57
N LEU A 141 3.48 6.76 -12.25
CA LEU A 141 4.63 7.68 -12.35
C LEU A 141 5.27 7.84 -10.96
N ASP A 142 6.58 8.06 -10.89
CA ASP A 142 7.34 8.09 -9.62
C ASP A 142 6.73 9.05 -8.59
N TRP A 143 6.35 10.26 -9.01
CA TRP A 143 5.74 11.24 -8.12
C TRP A 143 4.23 11.12 -8.00
N GLU A 144 3.57 10.30 -8.81
CA GLU A 144 2.11 10.28 -8.96
C GLU A 144 1.64 8.83 -8.88
N TRP A 145 1.89 8.22 -7.72
CA TRP A 145 1.63 6.82 -7.41
C TRP A 145 0.14 6.54 -7.17
N ASP A 146 -0.65 7.57 -6.88
CA ASP A 146 -2.11 7.54 -6.84
C ASP A 146 -2.73 7.53 -8.24
N CYS A 147 -1.99 7.87 -9.29
CA CYS A 147 -2.48 7.87 -10.67
C CYS A 147 -2.02 6.61 -11.42
N ILE A 148 -2.98 5.87 -11.98
CA ILE A 148 -2.72 4.60 -12.66
C ILE A 148 -2.91 4.76 -14.17
N PHE A 149 -1.93 4.27 -14.93
CA PHE A 149 -1.89 4.34 -16.37
C PHE A 149 -1.97 2.94 -16.96
N PHE A 150 -2.82 2.76 -17.96
CA PHE A 150 -3.01 1.47 -18.62
C PHE A 150 -2.69 1.56 -20.11
N LYS A 151 -2.36 0.39 -20.66
CA LYS A 151 -2.46 0.20 -22.10
C LYS A 151 -3.89 0.42 -22.56
N LYS A 152 -4.08 1.15 -23.66
CA LYS A 152 -5.42 1.47 -24.21
C LYS A 152 -6.20 0.21 -24.58
N GLU A 153 -5.54 -0.78 -25.21
CA GLU A 153 -6.12 -2.08 -25.55
C GLU A 153 -6.70 -2.80 -24.31
N PHE A 154 -5.92 -2.89 -23.23
CA PHE A 154 -6.34 -3.55 -22.00
C PHE A 154 -7.50 -2.80 -21.33
N TYR A 155 -7.46 -1.47 -21.31
CA TYR A 155 -8.57 -0.66 -20.80
C TYR A 155 -9.86 -0.95 -21.56
N GLN A 156 -9.82 -0.97 -22.90
CA GLN A 156 -11.00 -1.20 -23.73
C GLN A 156 -11.60 -2.59 -23.51
N GLU A 157 -10.75 -3.61 -23.36
CA GLU A 157 -11.19 -4.99 -23.19
C GLU A 157 -11.71 -5.28 -21.77
N VAL A 158 -11.04 -4.74 -20.73
CA VAL A 158 -11.24 -5.18 -19.34
C VAL A 158 -11.92 -4.12 -18.49
N LEU A 159 -11.55 -2.85 -18.62
CA LEU A 159 -11.95 -1.80 -17.67
C LEU A 159 -13.15 -0.99 -18.16
N ALA A 160 -13.23 -0.72 -19.47
CA ALA A 160 -14.34 0.01 -20.07
C ALA A 160 -15.69 -0.72 -19.89
N PRO A 161 -15.80 -2.06 -20.02
CA PRO A 161 -17.04 -2.79 -19.75
C PRO A 161 -17.52 -2.68 -18.29
N LEU A 162 -16.61 -2.35 -17.36
CA LEU A 162 -16.94 -2.09 -15.95
C LEU A 162 -17.45 -0.66 -15.71
N GLY A 163 -17.65 0.14 -16.76
CA GLY A 163 -18.10 1.52 -16.67
C GLY A 163 -17.03 2.51 -16.21
N LEU A 164 -15.76 2.09 -16.14
CA LEU A 164 -14.66 2.98 -15.75
C LEU A 164 -14.33 3.93 -16.89
N LYS A 165 -14.15 5.20 -16.55
CA LYS A 165 -13.76 6.25 -17.50
C LYS A 165 -12.24 6.35 -17.57
N TYR A 166 -11.76 7.10 -18.55
CA TYR A 166 -10.35 7.40 -18.68
C TYR A 166 -10.13 8.85 -19.06
N LYS A 167 -8.89 9.33 -18.83
CA LYS A 167 -8.37 10.60 -19.33
C LYS A 167 -7.27 10.30 -20.34
N GLU A 168 -7.27 11.06 -21.44
CA GLU A 168 -6.18 11.02 -22.42
C GLU A 168 -4.85 11.40 -21.76
N VAL A 169 -3.75 10.84 -22.25
CA VAL A 169 -2.39 11.16 -21.79
C VAL A 169 -1.64 11.76 -22.95
N ILE A 170 -1.00 12.89 -22.75
CA ILE A 170 -0.37 13.66 -23.81
C ILE A 170 1.11 13.27 -23.94
N ASP A 171 1.55 13.01 -25.16
CA ASP A 171 2.97 12.86 -25.49
C ASP A 171 3.67 14.21 -25.33
N ASN A 172 4.64 14.28 -24.43
CA ASN A 172 5.39 15.49 -24.18
C ASN A 172 6.14 16.01 -25.42
N ARG A 173 6.57 15.13 -26.34
CA ARG A 173 7.30 15.54 -27.54
C ARG A 173 6.36 16.12 -28.61
N THR A 174 5.29 15.40 -28.92
CA THR A 174 4.39 15.77 -30.04
C THR A 174 3.23 16.66 -29.62
N LYS A 175 2.97 16.80 -28.32
CA LYS A 175 1.81 17.49 -27.72
C LYS A 175 0.45 16.89 -28.14
N LYS A 176 0.44 15.68 -28.70
CA LYS A 176 -0.76 14.95 -29.09
C LYS A 176 -1.09 13.86 -28.05
N PRO A 177 -2.35 13.39 -27.97
CA PRO A 177 -2.67 12.21 -27.18
C PRO A 177 -1.83 11.00 -27.57
N LEU A 178 -1.42 10.20 -26.59
CA LEU A 178 -0.77 8.92 -26.80
C LEU A 178 -1.79 7.91 -27.32
N GLU A 179 -1.43 7.20 -28.38
CA GLU A 179 -2.32 6.21 -29.00
C GLU A 179 -2.54 4.98 -28.12
N ASP A 180 -1.53 4.59 -27.34
CA ASP A 180 -1.47 3.32 -26.62
C ASP A 180 -1.61 3.43 -25.11
N THR A 181 -1.74 4.65 -24.56
CA THR A 181 -1.65 4.90 -23.11
C THR A 181 -2.78 5.81 -22.65
N ILE A 182 -3.49 5.37 -21.60
CA ILE A 182 -4.54 6.15 -20.94
C ILE A 182 -4.25 6.29 -19.45
N GLN A 183 -4.84 7.29 -18.80
CA GLN A 183 -4.95 7.36 -17.35
C GLN A 183 -6.35 6.89 -16.94
N LEU A 184 -6.45 5.98 -15.98
CA LEU A 184 -7.74 5.55 -15.45
C LEU A 184 -8.39 6.68 -14.63
N ASP A 185 -9.64 7.03 -14.93
CA ASP A 185 -10.41 8.02 -14.17
C ASP A 185 -11.23 7.30 -13.09
N ILE A 186 -10.60 7.13 -11.92
CA ILE A 186 -11.18 6.37 -10.81
C ILE A 186 -12.20 7.26 -10.08
N PRO A 187 -13.48 6.85 -9.98
CA PRO A 187 -14.50 7.62 -9.31
C PRO A 187 -14.29 7.65 -7.80
N VAL A 188 -14.79 8.69 -7.13
CA VAL A 188 -14.86 8.74 -5.67
C VAL A 188 -16.16 8.09 -5.22
N ALA A 189 -16.07 7.12 -4.31
CA ALA A 189 -17.21 6.45 -3.70
C ALA A 189 -18.13 7.47 -3.01
N GLN A 190 -19.44 7.38 -3.27
CA GLN A 190 -20.41 8.25 -2.61
C GLN A 190 -20.69 7.85 -1.17
N SER A 191 -20.54 6.56 -0.86
CA SER A 191 -20.68 6.00 0.47
C SER A 191 -19.52 6.43 1.38
N LYS A 192 -19.80 6.66 2.66
CA LYS A 192 -18.76 7.02 3.65
C LYS A 192 -18.09 5.74 4.17
N LEU A 193 -16.80 5.83 4.47
CA LEU A 193 -16.12 4.78 5.24
C LEU A 193 -16.52 4.84 6.71
N LEU A 194 -16.81 3.68 7.29
CA LEU A 194 -17.04 3.48 8.71
C LEU A 194 -15.70 3.43 9.46
N ILE A 195 -15.08 4.60 9.60
CA ILE A 195 -13.69 4.73 10.09
C ILE A 195 -13.58 5.49 11.42
N GLU A 196 -14.67 6.10 11.89
CA GLU A 196 -14.69 6.79 13.18
C GLU A 196 -14.54 5.79 14.33
N ASN A 197 -13.75 6.15 15.34
CA ASN A 197 -13.41 5.28 16.46
C ASN A 197 -12.70 3.97 16.03
N SER A 198 -12.09 3.94 14.85
CA SER A 198 -11.28 2.81 14.37
C SER A 198 -9.80 3.03 14.64
N ALA A 199 -8.98 1.98 14.45
CA ALA A 199 -7.52 2.08 14.54
C ALA A 199 -6.89 3.03 13.49
N TYR A 200 -7.64 3.42 12.46
CA TYR A 200 -7.19 4.39 11.45
C TYR A 200 -7.34 5.83 11.95
N ASP A 201 -8.16 6.07 12.97
CA ASP A 201 -8.58 7.39 13.42
C ASP A 201 -7.60 8.04 14.41
N LEU A 202 -6.38 8.34 13.95
CA LEU A 202 -5.27 8.74 14.84
C LEU A 202 -4.83 10.20 14.72
N TYR A 203 -5.13 10.91 13.62
CA TYR A 203 -4.60 12.27 13.40
C TYR A 203 -5.68 13.35 13.46
N SER A 204 -5.45 14.34 14.32
CA SER A 204 -6.25 15.58 14.42
C SER A 204 -6.14 16.41 13.13
N SER A 205 -7.21 17.17 12.84
CA SER A 205 -7.31 18.08 11.69
C SER A 205 -6.52 19.37 11.83
N GLU A 206 -6.05 19.69 13.04
CA GLU A 206 -5.51 21.01 13.40
C GLU A 206 -4.22 21.36 12.64
N GLU A 207 -3.42 20.37 12.25
CA GLU A 207 -2.15 20.59 11.54
C GLU A 207 -2.27 20.52 10.00
N ARG A 208 -3.45 20.19 9.46
CA ARG A 208 -3.60 19.79 8.04
C ARG A 208 -4.88 20.36 7.40
N CYS A 209 -4.97 21.69 7.38
CA CYS A 209 -6.03 22.42 6.65
C CYS A 209 -7.45 22.13 7.13
N GLY A 210 -7.61 21.82 8.42
CA GLY A 210 -8.92 21.44 8.97
C GLY A 210 -9.45 20.11 8.45
N LYS A 211 -8.61 19.28 7.81
CA LYS A 211 -9.00 17.96 7.31
C LYS A 211 -8.35 16.86 8.13
N LYS A 212 -9.22 15.98 8.66
CA LYS A 212 -8.83 14.78 9.40
C LYS A 212 -8.08 13.82 8.49
N GLN A 213 -6.94 13.32 8.95
CA GLN A 213 -6.18 12.31 8.24
C GLN A 213 -6.14 11.01 9.03
N TYR A 214 -6.02 9.92 8.30
CA TYR A 214 -6.11 8.60 8.87
C TYR A 214 -4.77 7.90 8.76
N ALA A 215 -4.41 7.17 9.81
CA ALA A 215 -3.21 6.35 9.79
C ALA A 215 -3.38 5.19 8.82
N ARG A 216 -2.32 4.89 8.08
CA ARG A 216 -2.26 3.69 7.26
C ARG A 216 -2.16 2.49 8.19
N GLN A 217 -3.21 1.68 8.27
CA GLN A 217 -3.16 0.39 8.96
C GLN A 217 -3.03 -0.73 7.93
N TYR A 218 -2.08 -1.63 8.19
CA TYR A 218 -1.83 -2.84 7.40
C TYR A 218 -2.41 -4.11 8.06
N LEU A 219 -3.00 -3.95 9.24
CA LEU A 219 -3.24 -5.03 10.21
C LEU A 219 -4.70 -5.48 10.30
N ASP A 220 -5.58 -4.89 9.50
CA ASP A 220 -7.02 -5.07 9.59
C ASP A 220 -7.69 -5.05 8.22
N PHE A 221 -8.96 -5.44 8.18
CA PHE A 221 -9.81 -5.24 7.02
C PHE A 221 -9.91 -3.75 6.69
N PHE A 222 -9.93 -3.45 5.40
CA PHE A 222 -10.24 -2.10 4.97
C PHE A 222 -11.62 -1.69 5.53
N PRO A 223 -11.78 -0.49 6.11
CA PRO A 223 -13.04 -0.07 6.68
C PRO A 223 -14.19 -0.28 5.70
N SER A 224 -15.26 -0.90 6.17
CA SER A 224 -16.46 -1.06 5.34
C SER A 224 -17.08 0.30 5.04
N PHE A 225 -17.87 0.34 3.98
CA PHE A 225 -18.66 1.50 3.65
C PHE A 225 -20.04 1.42 4.31
N GLU A 226 -20.61 2.58 4.64
CA GLU A 226 -21.92 2.73 5.28
C GLU A 226 -23.06 2.12 4.46
N LYS A 227 -22.97 2.26 3.14
CA LYS A 227 -23.86 1.66 2.13
C LYS A 227 -23.04 0.80 1.18
N GLU A 228 -23.63 -0.31 0.74
CA GLU A 228 -23.11 -1.09 -0.38
C GLU A 228 -23.17 -0.25 -1.68
N PHE A 229 -22.23 -0.48 -2.60
CA PHE A 229 -22.15 0.24 -3.87
C PHE A 229 -21.53 -0.66 -4.95
N ASP A 230 -21.98 -0.47 -6.19
CA ASP A 230 -21.67 -1.35 -7.32
C ASP A 230 -20.41 -0.93 -8.10
N PHE A 231 -19.45 -0.27 -7.47
CA PHE A 231 -18.21 0.12 -8.14
C PHE A 231 -17.12 -0.92 -7.87
N ASN A 232 -16.58 -1.50 -8.94
CA ASN A 232 -15.46 -2.44 -8.85
C ASN A 232 -14.14 -1.77 -8.42
N ILE A 233 -13.98 -0.47 -8.72
CA ILE A 233 -12.78 0.32 -8.39
C ILE A 233 -13.20 1.76 -8.06
N CYS A 234 -12.80 2.28 -6.90
CA CYS A 234 -13.09 3.66 -6.48
C CYS A 234 -12.05 4.20 -5.49
N TYR A 235 -11.89 5.51 -5.45
CA TYR A 235 -11.30 6.19 -4.30
C TYR A 235 -12.31 6.34 -3.19
N THR A 236 -11.84 6.44 -1.95
CA THR A 236 -12.71 6.79 -0.83
C THR A 236 -12.74 8.29 -0.61
N LYS A 237 -13.76 8.81 0.08
CA LYS A 237 -13.82 10.22 0.51
C LYS A 237 -12.75 10.58 1.55
N LYS A 238 -12.03 9.60 2.11
CA LYS A 238 -11.00 9.80 3.13
C LYS A 238 -9.61 9.52 2.55
N ASN A 239 -8.62 10.32 2.94
CA ASN A 239 -7.24 10.07 2.57
C ASN A 239 -6.54 9.24 3.65
N LEU A 240 -6.10 8.03 3.28
CA LEU A 240 -5.51 7.02 4.19
C LEU A 240 -3.97 6.97 4.14
N MET A 241 -3.36 8.00 3.59
CA MET A 241 -1.91 8.15 3.51
C MET A 241 -1.54 9.45 4.21
N GLY A 242 -1.09 9.33 5.46
CA GLY A 242 -0.57 10.44 6.27
C GLY A 242 0.22 11.40 5.40
N GLY A 243 -0.29 12.62 5.33
CA GLY A 243 0.02 13.65 4.35
C GLY A 243 1.50 13.85 4.17
N LEU A 244 2.06 13.20 3.15
CA LEU A 244 3.34 13.57 2.61
C LEU A 244 3.20 15.02 2.14
N ARG A 245 3.89 15.93 2.82
CA ARG A 245 4.12 17.28 2.31
C ARG A 245 4.82 17.09 0.97
N GLY A 246 4.25 17.64 -0.11
CA GLY A 246 4.96 17.66 -1.38
C GLY A 246 6.30 18.36 -1.13
N LEU A 247 7.41 17.66 -1.42
CA LEU A 247 8.70 18.31 -1.57
C LEU A 247 8.62 19.32 -2.71
#